data_AF-X0TC93-F1
#
_entry.id   AF-X0TC93-F1
#
_cell.length_a   1.000
_cell.length_b   1.000
_cell.length_c   1.000
_cell.angle_alpha   90.00
_cell.angle_beta   90.00
_cell.angle_gamma   90.00
#
_symmetry.space_group_name_H-M   'P 1'
#
loop_
_entity.id
_entity.type
_entity.pdbx_description
1 polymer ?
#
loop_
_entity_poly.entity_id
_entity_poly.type
_entity_poly.pdbx_seq_one_letter_code
_entity_poly.pdbx_strand_id
1 'polypeptide(L)' 'RPCTHFDPDTNSITISDENCIFCQGVELPAEMKEVKFCNLVSGVFQAVIDLRGFKGEVDQVESQATGGKTCTWVLKQFKE' A
#
# COMPACT_ATOMS: atom_id res chain seq x y z
N ARG A 1 7.39 -8.24 9.56
CA ARG A 1 6.55 -9.11 8.72
C ARG A 1 5.28 -8.33 8.44
N PRO A 2 4.81 -8.27 7.19
CA PRO A 2 3.58 -7.55 6.88
C PRO A 2 2.39 -8.13 7.65
N CYS A 3 1.57 -7.26 8.22
CA CYS A 3 0.27 -7.58 8.77
C CYS A 3 -0.79 -7.42 7.67
N THR A 4 -1.77 -8.31 7.62
CA THR A 4 -2.85 -8.26 6.62
C THR A 4 -4.19 -8.32 7.32
N HIS A 5 -5.10 -7.45 6.95
CA HIS A 5 -6.45 -7.34 7.49
C HIS A 5 -7.46 -7.29 6.33
N PHE A 6 -8.53 -8.08 6.41
CA PHE A 6 -9.65 -8.02 5.48
C PHE A 6 -10.84 -7.36 6.16
N ASP A 7 -11.40 -6.35 5.52
CA ASP A 7 -12.62 -5.65 5.92
C ASP A 7 -13.78 -6.10 4.99
N PRO A 8 -14.75 -6.87 5.49
CA PRO A 8 -15.88 -7.36 4.70
C PRO A 8 -16.89 -6.26 4.34
N ASP A 9 -16.99 -5.18 5.12
CA ASP A 9 -17.98 -4.12 4.89
C ASP A 9 -17.56 -3.23 3.71
N THR A 10 -16.26 -2.95 3.61
CA THR A 10 -15.67 -2.20 2.50
C THR A 10 -15.16 -3.10 1.38
N ASN A 11 -15.15 -4.42 1.58
CA ASN A 11 -14.57 -5.41 0.69
C ASN A 11 -13.14 -5.03 0.28
N SER A 12 -12.31 -4.77 1.31
CA SER A 12 -10.94 -4.30 1.14
C SER A 12 -9.95 -5.12 1.94
N ILE A 13 -8.71 -5.19 1.45
CA ILE A 13 -7.58 -5.82 2.13
C ILE A 13 -6.55 -4.74 2.43
N THR A 14 -6.21 -4.56 3.69
CA THR A 14 -5.14 -3.67 4.15
C THR A 14 -3.90 -4.49 4.46
N ILE A 15 -2.77 -4.09 3.90
CA ILE A 15 -1.46 -4.68 4.15
C ILE A 15 -0.56 -3.60 4.75
N SER A 16 -0.02 -3.83 5.94
CA SER A 16 0.86 -2.88 6.63
C SER A 16 2.21 -3.52 6.95
N ASP A 17 3.31 -2.82 6.71
CA ASP A 17 4.66 -3.25 7.05
C ASP A 17 5.41 -2.17 7.85
N GLU A 18 5.78 -2.51 9.08
CA GLU A 18 6.59 -1.69 9.98
C GLU A 18 8.08 -1.74 9.65
N ASN A 19 8.52 -2.75 8.88
CA ASN A 19 9.93 -2.99 8.57
C ASN A 19 10.18 -2.92 7.06
N CYS A 20 9.59 -1.92 6.39
CA CYS A 20 9.66 -1.80 4.94
C CYS A 20 11.11 -1.58 4.47
N ILE A 21 11.70 -2.61 3.85
CA ILE A 21 13.09 -2.57 3.37
C ILE A 21 13.36 -1.46 2.36
N PHE A 22 12.34 -1.01 1.63
CA PHE A 22 12.46 0.06 0.65
C PHE A 22 12.59 1.44 1.32
N CYS A 23 11.98 1.63 2.50
CA CYS A 23 12.02 2.89 3.24
C CYS A 23 13.16 2.97 4.25
N GLN A 24 13.93 1.90 4.46
CA GLN A 24 15.03 1.90 5.42
C GLN A 24 16.10 2.93 5.01
N GLY A 25 16.31 3.93 5.87
CA GLY A 25 17.28 5.01 5.63
C GLY A 25 16.82 6.06 4.62
N VAL A 26 15.55 6.06 4.22
CA VAL A 26 14.97 7.05 3.32
C VAL A 26 14.13 8.04 4.12
N GLU A 27 14.44 9.32 3.98
CA GLU A 27 13.63 10.42 4.51
C GLU A 27 13.38 11.42 3.38
N LEU A 28 12.10 11.59 3.02
CA LEU A 28 11.70 12.55 2.00
C LEU A 28 11.49 13.93 2.63
N PRO A 29 11.87 15.01 1.91
CA PRO A 29 11.56 16.37 2.33
C PRO A 29 10.06 16.58 2.58
N ALA A 30 9.71 17.51 3.47
CA ALA A 30 8.32 17.75 3.88
C ALA A 30 7.40 18.15 2.70
N GLU A 31 7.95 18.82 1.69
CA GLU A 31 7.25 19.15 0.45
C GLU A 31 6.83 17.92 -0.38
N MET A 32 7.39 16.74 -0.10
CA MET A 32 7.11 15.48 -0.78
C MET A 32 6.22 14.53 0.03
N LYS A 33 5.52 15.02 1.06
CA LYS A 33 4.66 14.18 1.93
C LYS A 33 3.58 13.37 1.20
N GLU A 34 3.10 13.85 0.05
CA GLU A 34 2.07 13.19 -0.76
C GLU A 34 2.66 12.15 -1.73
N VAL A 35 3.99 12.00 -1.76
CA VAL A 35 4.65 11.02 -2.63
C VAL A 35 4.38 9.62 -2.09
N LYS A 36 3.79 8.78 -2.95
CA LYS A 36 3.68 7.34 -2.74
C LYS A 36 5.04 6.69 -3.01
N PHE A 37 5.96 6.79 -2.06
CA PHE A 37 7.35 6.38 -2.26
C PHE A 37 7.46 4.90 -2.68
N CYS A 38 6.60 4.04 -2.13
CA CYS A 38 6.59 2.61 -2.46
C CYS A 38 5.59 2.27 -3.56
N ASN A 39 5.29 3.20 -4.48
CA ASN A 39 4.31 2.95 -5.55
C ASN A 39 4.71 1.80 -6.49
N LEU A 40 6.01 1.48 -6.57
CA LEU A 40 6.48 0.27 -7.27
C LEU A 40 5.85 -1.00 -6.68
N VAL A 41 5.74 -1.09 -5.34
CA VAL A 41 5.10 -2.22 -4.64
C VAL A 41 3.59 -2.22 -4.92
N SER A 42 2.96 -1.05 -4.96
CA SER A 42 1.56 -0.92 -5.35
C SER A 42 1.31 -1.51 -6.74
N GLY A 43 2.19 -1.23 -7.70
CA GLY A 43 2.12 -1.81 -9.05
C GLY A 43 2.27 -3.34 -9.08
N VAL A 44 3.13 -3.91 -8.23
CA VAL A 44 3.27 -5.37 -8.09
C VAL A 44 1.97 -5.97 -7.54
N PHE A 45 1.40 -5.38 -6.50
CA PHE A 45 0.12 -5.82 -5.96
C PHE A 45 -1.00 -5.70 -6.99
N GLN A 46 -1.06 -4.59 -7.73
CA GLN A 46 -2.04 -4.41 -8.81
C GLN A 46 -1.93 -5.52 -9.86
N ALA A 47 -0.72 -5.79 -10.36
CA ALA A 47 -0.51 -6.86 -11.34
C ALA A 47 -0.95 -8.23 -10.81
N VAL A 48 -0.69 -8.53 -9.52
CA VAL A 48 -1.12 -9.80 -8.91
C VAL A 48 -2.64 -9.90 -8.81
N ILE A 49 -3.33 -8.84 -8.39
CA ILE A 49 -4.81 -8.89 -8.28
C ILE A 49 -5.47 -8.97 -9.66
N ASP A 50 -4.93 -8.27 -10.66
CA ASP A 50 -5.40 -8.32 -12.04
C ASP A 50 -5.26 -9.75 -12.61
N LEU A 51 -4.11 -10.39 -12.39
CA LEU A 51 -3.86 -11.78 -12.81
C LEU A 51 -4.80 -12.79 -12.14
N ARG A 52 -5.36 -12.45 -10.98
CA ARG A 52 -6.33 -13.29 -10.25
C ARG A 52 -7.79 -12.97 -10.62
N GLY A 53 -8.01 -12.06 -11.57
CA GLY A 53 -9.35 -11.64 -11.99
C GLY A 53 -10.08 -10.77 -10.96
N PHE A 54 -9.36 -10.23 -9.98
CA PHE A 54 -9.94 -9.31 -9.00
C PHE A 54 -10.00 -7.92 -9.63
N LYS A 55 -11.22 -7.42 -9.86
CA LYS A 55 -11.44 -6.06 -10.38
C LYS A 55 -11.34 -5.06 -9.23
N GLY A 56 -10.21 -4.37 -9.11
CA GLY A 56 -9.99 -3.43 -8.03
C GLY A 56 -8.78 -2.54 -8.25
N GLU A 57 -8.52 -1.71 -7.24
CA GLU A 57 -7.37 -0.82 -7.20
C GLU A 57 -6.51 -1.10 -5.97
N VAL A 58 -5.21 -0.90 -6.12
CA VAL A 58 -4.26 -0.88 -5.01
C VAL A 58 -3.75 0.53 -4.80
N ASP A 59 -3.88 1.01 -3.56
CA ASP A 59 -3.34 2.30 -3.19
C ASP A 59 -2.38 2.22 -2.00
N GLN A 60 -1.30 3.01 -2.04
CA GLN A 60 -0.47 3.26 -0.86
C GLN A 60 -1.06 4.44 -0.08
N VAL A 61 -1.55 4.16 1.12
CA VAL A 61 -2.19 5.16 1.99
C VAL A 61 -1.24 5.70 3.07
N GLU A 62 -0.14 4.99 3.34
CA GLU A 62 0.89 5.43 4.28
C GLU A 62 2.28 4.99 3.81
N SER A 63 3.30 5.82 4.03
CA SER A 63 4.70 5.49 3.77
C SER A 63 5.59 5.96 4.91
N GLN A 64 6.53 5.11 5.32
CA GLN A 64 7.56 5.50 6.30
C GLN A 64 8.50 6.58 5.75
N ALA A 65 8.77 6.57 4.44
CA ALA A 65 9.63 7.56 3.80
C ALA A 65 9.05 8.99 3.85
N THR A 66 7.73 9.13 4.01
CA THR A 66 7.05 10.44 4.17
C THR A 66 6.68 10.75 5.63
N GLY A 67 7.27 10.03 6.59
CA GLY A 67 7.06 10.23 8.03
C GLY A 67 5.95 9.40 8.66
N GLY A 68 5.37 8.45 7.92
CA GLY A 68 4.43 7.46 8.45
C GLY A 68 5.11 6.47 9.42
N LYS A 69 4.31 5.82 10.26
CA LYS A 69 4.79 4.74 11.14
C LYS A 69 4.99 3.44 10.38
N THR A 70 4.17 3.22 9.35
CA THR A 70 4.18 2.00 8.54
C THR A 70 4.10 2.32 7.05
N CYS A 71 4.47 1.36 6.20
CA CYS A 71 4.04 1.38 4.82
C CYS A 71 2.74 0.58 4.71
N THR A 72 1.66 1.24 4.31
CA THR A 72 0.34 0.61 4.23
C THR A 72 -0.24 0.72 2.82
N TRP A 73 -0.69 -0.43 2.31
CA TRP A 73 -1.42 -0.57 1.07
C TRP A 73 -2.84 -1.02 1.32
N VAL A 74 -3.80 -0.47 0.59
CA VAL A 74 -5.20 -0.89 0.62
C VAL A 74 -5.59 -1.36 -0.77
N LEU A 75 -6.06 -2.60 -0.85
CA LEU A 75 -6.61 -3.22 -2.04
C LEU A 75 -8.14 -3.11 -1.92
N LYS A 76 -8.80 -2.43 -2.85
CA LYS A 76 -10.27 -2.25 -2.84
C LYS A 76 -10.87 -2.92 -4.06
N GLN A 77 -11.90 -3.74 -3.89
CA GLN A 77 -12.67 -4.24 -5.02
C GLN A 77 -13.63 -3.16 -5.54
N PHE A 78 -13.79 -3.06 -6.86
CA PHE A 78 -14.89 -2.29 -7.42
C PHE A 78 -16.22 -3.00 -7.12
N LYS A 79 -17.22 -2.24 -6.68
CA LYS A 79 -18.60 -2.74 -6.61
C LYS A 79 -19.15 -2.75 -8.04
N GLU A 80 -19.57 -3.92 -8.51
CA GLU A 80 -20.32 -4.06 -9.78
C GLU A 80 -21.73 -3.47 -9.65
#